data_AF-A0ABD5C9C1-F1
#
_entry.id   AF-A0ABD5C9C1-F1
#
_cell.length_a   1.000
_cell.length_b   1.000
_cell.length_c   1.000
_cell.angle_alpha   90.00
_cell.angle_beta   90.00
_cell.angle_gamma   90.00
#
_symmetry.space_group_name_H-M   'P 1'
#
loop_
_entity.id
_entity.type
_entity.pdbx_description
1 polymer ?
#
loop_
_entity_poly.entity_id
_entity_poly.type
_entity_poly.pdbx_seq_one_letter_code
_entity_poly.pdbx_strand_id
1 'polypeptide(L)' 'DCHSSDDKDVIAIDGKTLRHSYDKSRRRGAIHVISAFSTMHSLVLGQIKTDEKSNEITAIPELLNMMDIK' A
#
# COMPACT_ATOMS: atom_id res chain seq x y z
N ASP A 1 19.74 -14.02 -17.50
CA ASP A 1 18.39 -13.79 -16.95
C ASP A 1 17.44 -13.47 -18.10
N CYS A 2 16.64 -14.47 -18.44
CA CYS A 2 15.78 -14.53 -19.61
C CYS A 2 14.44 -13.89 -19.24
N HIS A 3 14.35 -12.57 -19.28
CA HIS A 3 13.08 -11.87 -19.19
C HIS A 3 12.56 -11.61 -20.60
N SER A 4 11.64 -12.46 -21.06
CA SER A 4 10.86 -12.22 -22.27
C SER A 4 9.95 -11.03 -22.03
N SER A 5 9.79 -10.17 -23.03
CA SER A 5 9.01 -8.92 -23.00
C SER A 5 7.51 -9.06 -22.64
N ASP A 6 7.05 -10.27 -22.33
CA ASP A 6 5.70 -10.62 -21.87
C ASP A 6 5.62 -10.86 -20.34
N ASP A 7 6.71 -10.71 -19.58
CA ASP A 7 6.70 -10.76 -18.11
C ASP A 7 5.88 -9.59 -17.57
N LYS A 8 4.63 -9.86 -17.17
CA LYS A 8 3.78 -8.87 -16.51
C LYS A 8 4.34 -8.54 -15.13
N ASP A 9 4.36 -7.26 -14.80
CA ASP A 9 4.76 -6.82 -13.47
C ASP A 9 3.79 -7.31 -12.39
N VAL A 10 4.37 -7.86 -11.33
CA VAL A 10 3.64 -8.29 -10.14
C VAL A 10 3.58 -7.11 -9.19
N ILE A 11 2.36 -6.64 -8.93
CA ILE A 11 2.09 -5.57 -7.97
C ILE A 11 1.72 -6.19 -6.63
N ALA A 12 2.59 -6.02 -5.63
CA ALA A 12 2.34 -6.44 -4.26
C ALA A 12 1.51 -5.38 -3.52
N ILE A 13 0.42 -5.80 -2.88
CA ILE A 13 -0.38 -4.97 -1.99
C ILE A 13 -0.08 -5.40 -0.55
N ASP A 14 0.44 -4.47 0.25
CA ASP A 14 0.90 -4.77 1.61
C ASP A 14 0.48 -3.69 2.63
N GLY A 15 0.17 -4.13 3.84
CA GLY A 15 -0.24 -3.30 4.97
C GLY A 15 0.89 -3.06 5.96
N LYS A 16 1.25 -1.79 6.14
CA LYS A 16 2.37 -1.33 6.97
C LYS A 16 1.86 -0.46 8.11
N THR A 17 2.33 -0.76 9.32
CA THR A 17 2.15 0.12 10.48
C THR A 17 3.44 0.89 10.73
N LEU A 18 3.38 2.22 10.70
CA LEU A 18 4.55 3.06 10.96
C LEU A 18 4.87 3.06 12.46
N ARG A 19 5.99 2.42 12.82
CA ARG A 19 6.42 2.33 14.22
C ARG A 19 6.68 3.73 14.80
N HIS A 20 6.20 3.96 16.02
CA HIS A 20 6.31 5.23 16.76
C HIS A 20 5.62 6.44 16.11
N SER A 21 4.73 6.24 15.12
CA SER A 21 3.94 7.32 14.51
C SER A 21 2.71 7.75 15.33
N TYR A 22 2.49 7.13 16.49
CA TYR A 22 1.38 7.47 17.37
C TYR A 22 1.63 8.82 18.06
N ASP A 23 0.56 9.56 18.33
CA ASP A 23 0.61 10.84 19.04
C ASP A 23 -0.31 10.79 20.26
N LYS A 24 0.28 10.54 21.44
CA LYS A 24 -0.47 10.48 22.70
C LYS A 24 -1.08 11.83 23.08
N SER A 25 -0.40 12.94 22.78
CA SER A 25 -0.88 14.28 23.11
C SER A 25 -2.18 14.62 22.36
N ARG A 26 -2.30 14.14 21.11
CA ARG A 26 -3.48 14.29 20.26
C ARG A 26 -4.41 13.08 20.26
N ARG A 27 -4.18 12.09 21.14
CA ARG A 27 -4.94 10.83 21.22
C ARG A 27 -5.05 10.09 19.87
N ARG A 28 -3.99 10.10 19.05
CA ARG A 28 -3.92 9.39 17.77
C ARG A 28 -3.15 8.09 17.92
N GLY A 29 -3.73 7.00 17.40
CA GLY A 29 -3.07 5.71 17.26
C GLY A 29 -1.92 5.73 16.25
N ALA A 30 -1.27 4.58 16.06
CA ALA A 30 -0.25 4.43 15.04
C ALA A 30 -0.86 4.60 13.64
N ILE A 31 -0.08 5.13 12.70
CA ILE A 31 -0.48 5.28 11.31
C ILE A 31 -0.38 3.92 10.62
N HIS A 32 -1.50 3.48 10.06
CA HIS A 32 -1.62 2.31 9.20
C HIS A 32 -1.67 2.78 7.74
N VAL A 33 -0.95 2.09 6.85
CA VAL A 33 -0.81 2.45 5.44
C VAL A 33 -0.89 1.17 4.60
N ILE A 34 -1.67 1.19 3.52
CA ILE A 34 -1.60 0.18 2.46
C ILE A 34 -0.79 0.75 1.30
N SER A 35 0.14 -0.05 0.78
CA SER A 35 0.98 0.33 -0.36
C SER A 35 0.89 -0.68 -1.50
N ALA A 36 0.85 -0.19 -2.74
CA ALA A 36 1.03 -0.96 -3.96
C ALA A 36 2.48 -0.83 -4.44
N PHE A 37 3.18 -1.94 -4.54
CA PHE A 37 4.61 -2.00 -4.86
C PHE A 37 4.86 -2.85 -6.10
N SER A 38 5.49 -2.26 -7.12
CA SER A 38 6.00 -2.94 -8.30
C SER A 38 7.27 -3.72 -7.92
N THR A 39 7.19 -5.04 -8.05
CA THR A 39 8.35 -5.92 -7.77
C THR A 39 9.39 -5.84 -8.87
N MET A 40 9.00 -5.61 -10.13
CA MET A 40 9.95 -5.45 -11.24
C MET A 40 10.70 -4.13 -11.17
N HIS A 41 10.01 -3.03 -10.87
CA HIS A 41 10.60 -1.68 -10.88
C HIS A 41 11.08 -1.21 -9.50
N SER A 42 10.90 -2.03 -8.46
CA SER A 42 11.24 -1.69 -7.07
C SER A 42 10.65 -0.34 -6.63
N LEU A 43 9.41 -0.07 -7.04
CA LEU A 43 8.77 1.23 -6.91
C LEU A 43 7.43 1.12 -6.18
N VAL A 44 7.16 2.05 -5.25
CA VAL A 44 5.81 2.22 -4.70
C VAL A 44 4.99 3.04 -5.69
N LEU A 45 3.99 2.40 -6.28
CA LEU A 45 3.12 3.00 -7.30
C LEU A 45 1.96 3.80 -6.65
N GLY A 46 1.55 3.42 -5.45
CA GLY A 46 0.48 4.09 -4.72
C GLY A 46 0.47 3.70 -3.25
N GLN A 47 -0.04 4.59 -2.40
CA GLN A 47 -0.26 4.30 -0.99
C GLN A 47 -1.44 5.08 -0.43
N ILE A 48 -2.16 4.48 0.51
CA ILE A 48 -3.28 5.12 1.22
C ILE A 48 -3.12 4.90 2.72
N LYS A 49 -3.35 5.96 3.50
CA LYS A 49 -3.42 5.85 4.96
C LYS A 49 -4.80 5.34 5.36
N THR A 50 -4.85 4.39 6.30
CA THR A 50 -6.09 3.95 6.94
C THR A 50 -6.18 4.48 8.38
N ASP A 51 -7.40 4.64 8.87
CA ASP A 51 -7.65 5.11 10.24
C ASP A 51 -7.33 4.03 11.28
N GLU A 52 -7.69 2.78 10.97
CA GLU A 52 -7.40 1.61 11.79
C GLU A 52 -6.91 0.45 10.91
N LYS A 53 -6.25 -0.54 11.52
CA LYS A 53 -5.73 -1.73 10.82
C LYS A 53 -6.85 -2.56 10.16
N SER A 54 -8.04 -2.60 10.75
CA SER A 54 -9.19 -3.31 10.17
C SER A 54 -9.68 -2.71 8.85
N ASN A 55 -9.43 -1.42 8.64
CA ASN A 55 -9.90 -0.68 7.47
C ASN A 55 -9.02 -0.92 6.23
N GLU A 56 -7.97 -1.74 6.35
CA GLU A 56 -7.11 -2.16 5.26
C GLU A 56 -7.89 -2.88 4.15
N ILE A 57 -8.84 -3.76 4.49
CA ILE A 57 -9.66 -4.50 3.51
C ILE A 57 -10.49 -3.55 2.64
N THR A 58 -11.07 -2.52 3.25
CA THR A 58 -11.88 -1.51 2.53
C THR A 58 -11.01 -0.53 1.75
N ALA A 59 -9.78 -0.29 2.19
CA ALA A 59 -8.86 0.64 1.54
C ALA A 59 -8.18 0.06 0.29
N ILE A 60 -8.10 -1.27 0.15
CA ILE A 60 -7.52 -1.91 -1.04
C ILE A 60 -8.29 -1.55 -2.32
N PRO A 61 -9.64 -1.69 -2.38
CA PRO A 61 -10.41 -1.22 -3.54
C PRO A 61 -10.18 0.26 -3.87
N GLU A 62 -10.09 1.12 -2.85
CA GLU A 62 -9.83 2.56 -3.04
C GLU A 62 -8.44 2.80 -3.67
N LEU A 63 -7.42 2.06 -3.20
CA LEU A 63 -6.08 2.12 -3.77
C LEU A 63 -6.05 1.68 -5.24
N LEU A 64 -6.73 0.60 -5.59
CA LEU A 64 -6.79 0.11 -6.97
C LEU A 64 -7.51 1.11 -7.89
N ASN A 65 -8.60 1.72 -7.42
CA ASN A 65 -9.32 2.75 -8.17
C ASN A 65 -8.46 4.00 -8.42
N MET A 66 -7.60 4.40 -7.47
CA MET A 66 -6.67 5.52 -7.65
C MET A 66 -5.62 5.27 -8.74
N MET A 67 -5.31 4.01 -9.01
CA MET A 67 -4.29 3.61 -9.99
C MET A 67 -4.87 3.38 -11.39
N ASP A 68 -6.18 3.59 -11.58
CA ASP A 68 -6.93 3.30 -12.83
C ASP A 68 -6.63 1.91 -13.41
N ILE A 69 -6.45 0.92 -12.54
CA ILE A 69 -6.22 -0.48 -12.92
C ILE A 69 -7.59 -1.12 -13.14
N LYS A 70 -7.89 -1.50 -14.39
CA LYS A 70 -9.10 -2.25 -14.79
C LYS A 70 -8.81 -3.72 -15.06
#